data_AF-A0AAQ1RVW1-F1
#
_entry.id   AF-A0AAQ1RVW1-F1
#
_cell.length_a   1.000
_cell.length_b   1.000
_cell.length_c   1.000
_cell.angle_alpha   90.00
_cell.angle_beta   90.00
_cell.angle_gamma   90.00
#
_symmetry.space_group_name_H-M   'P 1'
#
loop_
_entity.id
_entity.type
_entity.pdbx_description
1 polymer ?
#
loop_
_entity_poly.entity_id
_entity_poly.type
_entity_poly.pdbx_seq_one_letter_code
_entity_poly.pdbx_strand_id
1 'polypeptide(L)'
;MAVNFLEKLNFMMGKSGLTKYSLSKASGIPYTTVDGWYKKKCEGPKLNTLRKLAKYFETSIDFWVDDGSAEELLDDEIHHLAEQYHQLSEENRAILRKTAETLLEGQAACR
;
A
#
# COMPACT_ATOMS: atom_id res chain seq x y z
N MET A 1 6.49 -12.45 0.22
CA MET A 1 7.43 -11.56 0.95
C MET A 1 6.63 -10.95 2.08
N ALA A 2 7.15 -10.97 3.32
CA ALA A 2 6.50 -10.35 4.46
C ALA A 2 6.58 -8.83 4.33
N VAL A 3 5.46 -8.14 4.57
CA VAL A 3 5.39 -6.69 4.43
C VAL A 3 5.69 -6.02 5.76
N ASN A 4 6.73 -5.18 5.79
CA ASN A 4 7.10 -4.45 6.99
C ASN A 4 6.30 -3.15 7.17
N PHE A 5 6.34 -2.58 8.39
CA PHE A 5 5.68 -1.32 8.73
C PHE A 5 5.88 -0.18 7.71
N LEU A 6 7.10 0.02 7.21
CA LEU A 6 7.39 1.13 6.30
C LEU A 6 6.74 0.92 4.93
N GLU A 7 6.67 -0.33 4.48
CA GLU A 7 5.97 -0.69 3.24
C GLU A 7 4.46 -0.43 3.37
N LYS A 8 3.85 -0.85 4.49
CA LYS A 8 2.44 -0.54 4.79
C LYS A 8 2.19 0.96 4.86
N LEU A 9 3.09 1.70 5.50
CA LEU A 9 2.99 3.15 5.59
C LEU A 9 3.10 3.82 4.21
N ASN A 10 4.06 3.41 3.39
CA ASN A 10 4.23 3.93 2.04
C ASN A 10 3.03 3.61 1.15
N PHE A 11 2.48 2.41 1.27
CA PHE A 11 1.27 2.01 0.56
C PHE A 11 0.09 2.92 0.91
N MET A 12 -0.20 3.07 2.21
CA MET A 12 -1.30 3.92 2.66
C MET A 12 -1.08 5.39 2.27
N MET A 13 0.15 5.90 2.38
CA MET A 13 0.49 7.24 1.91
C MET A 13 0.31 7.41 0.40
N GLY A 14 0.69 6.41 -0.40
CA GLY A 14 0.49 6.41 -1.86
C GLY A 14 -0.99 6.42 -2.22
N LYS A 15 -1.79 5.53 -1.62
CA LYS A 15 -3.24 5.44 -1.81
C LYS A 15 -3.95 6.76 -1.47
N SER A 16 -3.50 7.45 -0.43
CA SER A 16 -4.08 8.73 0.01
C SER A 16 -3.42 9.98 -0.59
N GLY A 17 -2.42 9.85 -1.46
CA GLY A 17 -1.69 10.99 -2.06
C GLY A 17 -0.91 11.84 -1.04
N LEU A 18 -0.44 11.23 0.05
CA LEU A 18 0.21 11.92 1.16
C LEU A 18 1.73 11.95 1.04
N THR A 19 2.30 13.10 1.37
CA THR A 19 3.73 13.26 1.67
C THR A 19 3.98 13.02 3.16
N LYS A 20 5.24 12.81 3.57
CA LYS A 20 5.61 12.71 5.00
C LYS A 20 5.15 13.94 5.80
N TYR A 21 5.21 15.11 5.16
CA TYR A 21 4.76 16.37 5.74
C TYR A 21 3.24 16.42 5.90
N SER A 22 2.48 16.08 4.85
CA SER A 22 1.01 16.10 4.94
C SER A 22 0.48 15.01 5.86
N LEU A 23 1.11 13.83 5.90
CA LEU A 23 0.82 12.80 6.90
C LEU A 23 1.02 13.34 8.32
N SER A 24 2.14 14.03 8.58
CA SER A 24 2.42 14.61 9.90
C SER A 24 1.31 15.57 10.34
N LYS A 25 0.85 16.44 9.43
CA LYS A 25 -0.23 17.39 9.70
C LYS A 25 -1.58 16.70 9.91
N ALA A 26 -1.90 15.70 9.10
CA ALA A 26 -3.20 15.04 9.12
C ALA A 26 -3.36 14.04 10.28
N SER A 27 -2.31 13.27 10.60
CA SER A 27 -2.32 12.26 11.66
C SER A 27 -2.01 12.79 13.06
N GLY A 28 -1.53 14.04 13.18
CA GLY A 28 -1.05 14.61 14.45
C GLY A 28 0.20 13.91 15.00
N ILE A 29 1.01 13.33 14.11
CA ILE A 29 2.30 12.71 14.41
C ILE A 29 3.40 13.71 14.00
N PRO A 30 4.36 14.06 14.88
CA PRO A 30 5.40 15.03 14.53
C PRO A 30 6.21 14.61 13.31
N TYR A 31 6.54 15.56 12.42
CA TYR A 31 7.31 15.28 11.19
C TYR A 31 8.64 14.59 11.48
N THR A 32 9.32 14.99 12.56
CA THR A 32 10.58 14.38 13.01
C THR A 32 10.42 12.91 13.37
N THR A 33 9.23 12.50 13.83
CA THR A 33 8.90 11.09 14.12
C THR A 33 8.69 10.32 12.82
N VAL A 34 7.90 10.88 11.89
CA VAL A 34 7.67 10.29 10.56
C VAL A 34 8.98 10.11 9.81
N ASP A 35 9.78 11.18 9.72
CA ASP A 35 11.10 11.18 9.08
C ASP A 35 12.09 10.24 9.80
N GLY A 36 11.98 10.14 11.14
CA GLY A 36 12.77 9.23 11.96
C GLY A 36 12.63 7.76 11.57
N TRP A 37 11.41 7.31 11.20
CA TRP A 37 11.19 5.92 10.77
C TRP A 37 11.94 5.55 9.49
N TYR A 38 12.14 6.50 8.58
CA TYR A 38 12.89 6.26 7.34
C TYR A 38 14.40 6.31 7.54
N LYS A 39 14.88 7.09 8.51
CA LYS A 39 16.30 7.28 8.79
C LYS A 39 16.88 6.22 9.71
N LYS A 40 16.10 5.82 10.71
CA LYS A 40 16.49 4.82 11.70
C LYS A 40 15.71 3.55 11.36
N LYS A 41 16.39 2.55 10.80
CA LYS A 41 15.85 1.19 10.62
C LYS A 41 15.71 0.45 11.98
N CYS A 42 15.32 1.14 13.05
CA CYS A 42 15.27 0.63 14.41
C CYS A 42 13.92 0.91 15.04
N GLU A 43 13.37 -0.17 15.64
CA GLU A 43 12.08 -0.33 16.32
C GLU A 43 10.90 0.39 15.66
N GLY A 44 9.96 -0.41 15.18
CA GLY A 44 8.68 0.07 14.66
C GLY A 44 7.97 1.03 15.63
N PRO A 45 6.96 1.77 15.16
CA PRO A 45 6.32 2.79 15.97
C PRO A 45 5.73 2.19 17.24
N LYS A 46 5.75 2.97 18.32
CA LYS A 46 5.04 2.62 19.56
C LYS A 46 3.54 2.45 19.27
N LEU A 47 2.87 1.58 20.03
CA LEU A 47 1.42 1.30 19.92
C LEU A 47 0.53 2.57 19.90
N ASN A 48 0.90 3.62 20.65
CA ASN A 48 0.18 4.89 20.62
C ASN A 48 0.24 5.58 19.26
N THR A 49 1.36 5.47 18.55
CA THR A 49 1.49 5.98 17.20
C THR A 49 0.72 5.10 16.21
N LEU A 50 0.79 3.78 16.36
CA LEU A 50 0.00 2.86 15.52
C LEU A 50 -1.51 3.15 15.65
N ARG A 51 -2.00 3.46 16.86
CA ARG A 51 -3.39 3.91 17.07
C ARG A 51 -3.74 5.18 16.31
N LYS A 52 -2.82 6.15 16.23
CA LYS A 52 -3.03 7.38 15.45
C LYS A 52 -3.10 7.08 13.95
N LEU A 53 -2.22 6.19 13.46
CA LEU A 53 -2.21 5.76 12.06
C LEU A 53 -3.48 4.97 11.72
N ALA A 54 -3.83 3.97 12.53
CA ALA A 54 -5.06 3.18 12.41
C ALA A 54 -6.31 4.07 12.36
N LYS A 55 -6.42 5.03 13.28
CA LYS A 55 -7.52 5.99 13.29
C LYS A 55 -7.55 6.87 12.04
N TYR A 56 -6.39 7.32 11.58
CA TYR A 56 -6.29 8.24 10.44
C TYR A 56 -6.59 7.55 9.11
N PHE A 57 -6.08 6.33 8.94
CA PHE A 57 -6.23 5.52 7.73
C PHE A 57 -7.46 4.61 7.76
N GLU A 58 -8.26 4.67 8.82
CA GLU A 58 -9.43 3.82 9.06
C GLU A 58 -9.09 2.31 8.98
N THR A 59 -7.90 1.93 9.45
CA THR A 59 -7.41 0.54 9.50
C THR A 59 -7.43 -0.01 10.92
N SER A 60 -7.32 -1.35 11.06
CA SER A 60 -7.13 -1.99 12.36
C SER A 60 -5.71 -1.76 12.89
N ILE A 61 -5.51 -1.91 14.20
CA ILE A 61 -4.15 -1.88 14.77
C ILE A 61 -3.36 -3.10 14.30
N ASP A 62 -4.01 -4.27 14.19
CA ASP A 62 -3.40 -5.53 13.76
C ASP A 62 -2.76 -5.40 12.37
N PHE A 63 -3.39 -4.65 11.46
CA PHE A 63 -2.80 -4.31 10.16
C PHE A 63 -1.39 -3.73 10.27
N TRP A 64 -1.09 -2.95 11.30
CA TRP A 64 0.23 -2.33 11.47
C TRP A 64 1.23 -3.19 12.25
N VAL A 65 0.75 -4.17 13.00
CA VAL A 65 1.56 -5.00 13.90
C VAL A 65 1.95 -6.31 13.23
N ASP A 66 1.05 -6.89 12.44
CA ASP A 66 1.29 -8.15 11.76
C ASP A 66 2.21 -7.95 10.56
N ASP A 67 3.20 -8.81 10.38
CA ASP A 67 4.04 -8.85 9.19
C ASP A 67 3.34 -9.71 8.12
N GLY A 68 2.11 -9.31 7.76
CA GLY A 68 1.24 -10.00 6.83
C GLY A 68 1.79 -10.10 5.40
N SER A 69 1.12 -10.88 4.55
CA SER A 69 1.49 -11.04 3.14
C SER A 69 1.12 -9.81 2.30
N ALA A 70 1.90 -9.53 1.24
CA ALA A 70 1.67 -8.41 0.33
C ALA A 70 0.27 -8.39 -0.30
N GLU A 71 -0.37 -9.56 -0.39
CA GLU A 71 -1.76 -9.74 -0.79
C GLU A 71 -2.76 -8.91 0.03
N GLU A 72 -2.49 -8.61 1.30
CA GLU A 72 -3.36 -7.78 2.16
C GLU A 72 -3.33 -6.29 1.83
N LEU A 73 -2.31 -5.84 1.09
CA LEU A 73 -2.17 -4.46 0.63
C LEU A 73 -2.77 -4.24 -0.75
N LEU A 74 -3.36 -5.25 -1.38
CA LEU A 74 -4.04 -5.01 -2.65
C LEU A 74 -5.31 -4.20 -2.36
N ASP A 75 -5.52 -3.14 -3.15
CA ASP A 75 -6.78 -2.41 -3.13
C ASP A 75 -7.96 -3.36 -3.44
N ASP A 76 -9.16 -3.05 -2.93
CA ASP A 76 -10.35 -3.88 -3.11
C ASP A 76 -10.61 -4.19 -4.59
N GLU A 77 -10.35 -3.22 -5.49
CA GLU A 77 -10.45 -3.40 -6.94
C GLU A 77 -9.43 -4.41 -7.47
N ILE A 78 -8.18 -4.34 -7.00
CA ILE A 78 -7.11 -5.24 -7.44
C ILE A 78 -7.33 -6.65 -6.89
N HIS A 79 -7.78 -6.78 -5.64
CA HIS A 79 -8.10 -8.06 -5.05
C HIS A 79 -9.23 -8.75 -5.83
N HIS A 80 -10.29 -8.00 -6.14
CA HIS A 80 -11.40 -8.51 -6.96
C HIS A 80 -10.92 -8.94 -8.36
N LEU A 81 -10.07 -8.14 -8.99
CA LEU A 81 -9.50 -8.49 -10.29
C LEU A 81 -8.60 -9.73 -10.22
N ALA A 82 -7.81 -9.89 -9.16
CA ALA A 82 -6.93 -11.05 -8.95
C ALA A 82 -7.75 -12.34 -8.76
N GLU A 83 -8.82 -12.29 -7.98
CA GLU A 83 -9.77 -13.41 -7.85
C GLU A 83 -10.38 -13.80 -9.19
N GLN A 84 -10.84 -12.81 -9.97
CA GLN A 84 -11.36 -13.06 -11.31
C GLN A 84 -10.30 -13.68 -12.22
N TYR A 85 -9.07 -13.16 -12.19
CA TYR A 85 -7.95 -13.69 -12.97
C TYR A 85 -7.64 -15.16 -12.65
N HIS A 86 -7.71 -15.52 -11.37
CA HIS A 86 -7.49 -16.90 -10.93
C HIS A 86 -8.57 -17.87 -11.43
N GLN A 87 -9.81 -17.41 -11.66
CA GLN A 87 -10.89 -18.25 -12.19
C GLN A 87 -10.83 -18.47 -13.71
N LEU A 88 -10.01 -17.71 -14.44
CA LEU A 88 -9.92 -17.80 -15.89
C LEU A 88 -9.07 -18.98 -16.38
N SER A 89 -9.41 -19.48 -17.57
CA SER A 89 -8.58 -20.45 -18.31
C SER A 89 -7.28 -19.82 -18.82
N GLU A 90 -6.29 -20.64 -19.14
CA GLU A 90 -5.00 -20.17 -19.67
C GLU A 90 -5.13 -19.35 -20.96
N GLU A 91 -6.08 -19.71 -21.83
CA GLU A 91 -6.36 -18.95 -23.06
C GLU A 91 -6.87 -17.53 -22.74
N ASN A 92 -7.83 -17.41 -21.81
CA ASN A 92 -8.38 -16.11 -21.41
C ASN A 92 -7.35 -15.26 -20.65
N ARG A 93 -6.50 -15.88 -19.84
CA ARG A 93 -5.37 -15.20 -19.17
C ARG A 93 -4.37 -14.65 -20.18
N ALA A 94 -4.10 -15.37 -21.27
CA ALA A 94 -3.21 -14.90 -22.34
C ALA A 94 -3.78 -13.68 -23.05
N ILE A 95 -5.10 -13.65 -23.29
CA ILE A 95 -5.79 -12.48 -23.86
C ILE A 95 -5.64 -11.28 -22.93
N LEU A 96 -5.99 -11.42 -21.64
CA LEU A 96 -5.86 -10.32 -20.68
C LEU A 96 -4.44 -9.78 -20.58
N ARG A 97 -3.43 -10.66 -20.59
CA ARG A 97 -2.02 -10.25 -20.58
C ARG A 97 -1.69 -9.37 -21.79
N LYS A 98 -2.06 -9.83 -22.99
CA LYS A 98 -1.84 -9.08 -24.23
C LYS A 98 -2.59 -7.74 -24.24
N THR A 99 -3.82 -7.72 -23.74
CA THR A 99 -4.61 -6.49 -23.62
C THR A 99 -3.95 -5.50 -22.66
N ALA A 100 -3.49 -5.95 -21.50
CA ALA A 100 -2.80 -5.10 -20.53
C ALA A 100 -1.51 -4.49 -21.11
N GLU A 101 -0.70 -5.29 -21.80
CA GLU A 101 0.50 -4.83 -22.52
C GLU A 101 0.14 -3.72 -23.54
N THR A 102 -0.88 -3.97 -24.37
CA THR A 102 -1.32 -3.00 -25.40
C THR A 102 -1.79 -1.68 -24.78
N LEU A 103 -2.51 -1.71 -23.65
CA LEU A 103 -2.98 -0.51 -22.97
C LEU A 103 -1.83 0.31 -22.37
N LEU A 104 -0.83 -0.37 -21.78
CA LEU A 104 0.35 0.29 -21.21
C LEU A 104 1.21 0.95 -22.30
N GLU A 105 1.41 0.28 -23.43
CA GLU A 105 2.10 0.85 -24.60
C GLU A 105 1.36 2.08 -25.14
N GLY A 106 0.03 2.01 -25.24
CA GLY A 106 -0.81 3.14 -25.66
C GLY A 106 -0.72 4.35 -24.72
N GLN A 107 -0.60 4.14 -23.40
CA GLN A 107 -0.40 5.22 -22.43
C GLN A 107 1.00 5.85 -22.50
N ALA A 108 2.03 5.06 -22.79
CA ALA A 108 3.41 5.54 -22.92
C ALA A 108 3.60 6.35 -24.22
N ALA A 109 2.94 5.96 -25.32
CA ALA A 109 3.02 6.64 -26.60
C ALA A 109 2.31 8.02 -26.62
N CYS A 110 1.40 8.26 -25.68
CA CYS A 110 0.64 9.50 -25.58
C CYS A 110 1.24 10.51 -24.58
N ARG A 111 2.41 10.22 -24.01
CA ARG A 111 3.16 11.08 -23.09
C ARG A 111 4.35 11.78 -23.76
#